data_AF-Q5K6T1-F1
#
_entry.id   AF-Q5K6T1-F1
#
_cell.length_a   1.000
_cell.length_b   1.000
_cell.length_c   1.000
_cell.angle_alpha   90.00
_cell.angle_beta   90.00
_cell.angle_gamma   90.00
#
_symmetry.space_group_name_H-M   'P 1'
#
loop_
_entity.id
_entity.type
_entity.pdbx_description
1 polymer ?
#
loop_
_entity_poly.entity_id
_entity_poly.type
_entity_poly.pdbx_seq_one_letter_code
_entity_poly.pdbx_strand_id
1 'polypeptide(L)' 'MPATNGLAPPLTAAEYQIVKSYGDWTCFMQAYGLKPWDEDDIQEAHAIVQTMAREDERQQEGR' A
#
# COMPACT_ATOMS: atom_id res chain seq x y z
N MET A 1 5.81 -10.96 13.66
CA MET A 1 6.04 -11.55 12.32
C MET A 1 7.26 -10.85 11.73
N PRO A 2 8.24 -11.55 11.13
CA PRO A 2 9.33 -10.89 10.41
C PRO A 2 8.75 -10.00 9.30
N ALA A 3 9.31 -8.80 9.14
CA ALA A 3 8.79 -7.76 8.26
C ALA A 3 8.61 -8.31 6.83
N THR A 4 7.37 -8.50 6.41
CA THR A 4 7.00 -8.99 5.08
C THR A 4 7.13 -7.88 4.01
N ASN A 5 7.68 -6.73 4.42
CA ASN A 5 8.08 -5.59 3.60
C ASN A 5 9.16 -5.92 2.55
N GLY A 6 9.77 -7.11 2.57
CA GLY A 6 10.74 -7.52 1.56
C GLY A 6 10.16 -7.70 0.15
N LEU A 7 8.84 -7.86 0.03
CA LEU A 7 8.11 -7.98 -1.25
C LEU A 7 7.43 -6.67 -1.69
N ALA A 8 7.52 -5.63 -0.85
CA ALA A 8 6.94 -4.34 -1.21
C ALA A 8 7.80 -3.67 -2.29
N PRO A 9 7.17 -3.07 -3.33
CA PRO A 9 7.89 -2.18 -4.23
C PRO A 9 8.45 -0.97 -3.45
N PRO A 10 9.35 -0.16 -4.04
CA PRO A 10 9.79 1.08 -3.42
C PRO A 10 8.61 2.05 -3.26
N LEU A 11 8.09 2.13 -2.03
CA LEU A 11 6.99 3.02 -1.63
C LEU A 11 7.54 4.35 -1.14
N THR A 12 6.83 5.44 -1.44
CA THR A 12 7.04 6.76 -0.85
C THR A 12 6.58 6.80 0.61
N ALA A 13 6.91 7.87 1.33
CA ALA A 13 6.54 8.00 2.75
C ALA A 13 5.02 7.98 2.97
N ALA A 14 4.23 8.62 2.08
CA ALA A 14 2.77 8.64 2.18
C ALA A 14 2.16 7.25 1.92
N GLU A 15 2.60 6.59 0.86
CA GLU A 15 2.19 5.22 0.52
C GLU A 15 2.55 4.24 1.64
N TYR A 16 3.72 4.40 2.26
CA TYR A 16 4.14 3.60 3.42
C TYR A 16 3.23 3.82 4.64
N GLN A 17 2.79 5.04 4.93
CA GLN A 17 1.86 5.29 6.05
C GLN A 17 0.51 4.58 5.83
N ILE A 18 0.02 4.59 4.59
CA ILE A 18 -1.22 3.89 4.23
C ILE A 18 -1.03 2.39 4.47
N VAL A 19 -0.01 1.78 3.85
CA VAL A 19 0.27 0.35 4.01
C VAL A 19 0.46 -0.03 5.48
N LYS A 20 1.15 0.80 6.24
CA LYS A 20 1.34 0.63 7.69
C LYS A 20 0.05 0.69 8.48
N SER A 21 -0.95 1.46 8.04
CA SER A 21 -2.28 1.47 8.65
C SER A 21 -2.99 0.10 8.55
N TYR A 22 -2.69 -0.68 7.51
CA TYR A 22 -3.14 -2.07 7.35
C TYR A 22 -2.20 -3.09 8.03
N GLY A 23 -1.09 -2.64 8.63
CA GLY A 23 -0.07 -3.46 9.26
C GLY A 23 1.22 -3.49 8.45
N ASP A 24 1.21 -4.20 7.32
CA ASP A 24 2.34 -4.40 6.41
C ASP A 24 1.82 -4.59 4.97
N TRP A 25 2.71 -4.53 3.98
CA TRP A 25 2.38 -4.69 2.55
C TRP A 25 1.55 -5.95 2.26
N THR A 26 1.92 -7.08 2.86
CA THR A 26 1.18 -8.33 2.67
C THR A 26 -0.20 -8.32 3.30
N CYS A 27 -0.36 -7.66 4.46
CA CYS A 27 -1.68 -7.50 5.08
C CYS A 27 -2.57 -6.59 4.22
N PHE A 28 -2.00 -5.52 3.65
CA PHE A 28 -2.68 -4.69 2.67
C PHE A 28 -3.14 -5.53 1.48
N MET A 29 -2.23 -6.23 0.80
CA MET A 29 -2.60 -7.07 -0.35
C MET A 29 -3.65 -8.13 0.01
N GLN A 30 -3.52 -8.78 1.17
CA GLN A 30 -4.49 -9.76 1.64
C GLN A 30 -5.87 -9.14 1.91
N ALA A 31 -5.93 -7.90 2.40
CA ALA A 31 -7.19 -7.19 2.60
C ALA A 31 -7.92 -6.88 1.27
N TYR A 32 -7.16 -6.73 0.18
CA TYR A 32 -7.70 -6.53 -1.18
C TYR A 32 -7.81 -7.84 -1.99
N GLY A 33 -7.45 -8.99 -1.40
CA GLY A 33 -7.46 -10.29 -2.10
C GLY A 33 -6.38 -10.45 -3.16
N LEU A 34 -5.34 -9.61 -3.11
CA LEU A 34 -4.21 -9.57 -4.06
C LEU A 34 -3.08 -10.50 -3.60
N LYS A 35 -2.38 -11.13 -4.56
CA LYS A 35 -1.29 -12.08 -4.28
C LYS A 35 0.07 -11.36 -4.28
N PRO A 36 0.83 -11.35 -3.17
CA PRO A 36 2.12 -10.67 -3.08
C PRO A 36 3.28 -11.31 -3.88
N TRP A 37 3.02 -12.39 -4.61
CA TRP A 37 3.97 -13.05 -5.51
C TRP A 37 3.58 -12.90 -6.98
N ASP A 38 2.46 -12.24 -7.29
CA ASP A 38 1.97 -12.02 -8.64
C ASP A 38 2.26 -10.56 -9.02
N GLU A 39 3.02 -10.36 -10.11
CA GLU A 39 3.47 -9.03 -10.51
C GLU A 39 2.32 -8.11 -10.92
N ASP A 40 1.26 -8.65 -11.53
CA ASP A 40 0.07 -7.89 -11.90
C ASP A 40 -0.66 -7.39 -10.63
N ASP A 41 -0.82 -8.26 -9.64
CA ASP A 41 -1.44 -7.91 -8.36
C ASP A 41 -0.60 -6.89 -7.56
N ILE A 42 0.74 -6.97 -7.64
CA ILE A 42 1.64 -5.99 -7.03
C ILE A 42 1.45 -4.61 -7.68
N GLN A 43 1.33 -4.56 -9.01
CA GLN A 43 1.08 -3.32 -9.73
C GLN A 43 -0.30 -2.73 -9.38
N GLU A 44 -1.33 -3.57 -9.28
CA GLU A 44 -2.66 -3.14 -8.86
C GLU A 44 -2.65 -2.60 -7.42
N ALA A 45 -2.04 -3.33 -6.48
CA ALA A 45 -1.89 -2.89 -5.11
C ALA A 45 -1.18 -1.53 -5.03
N HIS A 46 -0.12 -1.35 -5.82
CA HIS A 46 0.63 -0.10 -5.84
C HIS A 46 -0.19 1.06 -6.41
N ALA A 47 -0.99 0.82 -7.45
CA ALA A 47 -1.90 1.82 -8.01
C ALA A 47 -2.99 2.25 -7.00
N ILE A 48 -3.52 1.30 -6.22
CA ILE A 48 -4.49 1.59 -5.15
C ILE A 48 -3.85 2.47 -4.08
N VAL A 49 -2.68 2.08 -3.56
CA VAL A 49 -1.98 2.85 -2.52
C VAL A 49 -1.60 4.25 -3.02
N GLN A 50 -1.13 4.37 -4.26
CA GLN A 50 -0.82 5.66 -4.87
C GLN A 50 -2.07 6.55 -4.97
N THR A 51 -3.21 5.98 -5.36
CA THR A 51 -4.48 6.71 -5.41
C THR A 51 -4.93 7.14 -4.02
N MET A 52 -4.83 6.26 -3.02
CA MET A 52 -5.13 6.57 -1.63
C MET A 52 -4.24 7.68 -1.08
N ALA A 53 -2.94 7.68 -1.40
CA ALA A 53 -2.01 8.72 -0.96
C ALA A 53 -2.44 10.10 -1.49
N ARG A 54 -2.76 10.17 -2.79
CA ARG A 54 -3.25 11.42 -3.41
C ARG A 54 -4.56 11.91 -2.80
N GLU A 55 -5.48 11.01 -2.48
CA GLU A 55 -6.76 11.37 -1.88
C GLU A 55 -6.62 11.76 -0.40
N ASP A 56 -5.69 11.16 0.36
CA ASP A 56 -5.40 11.54 1.73
C ASP A 56 -4.77 12.94 1.80
N GLU A 57 -3.84 13.25 0.89
CA GLU A 57 -3.26 14.59 0.73
C GLU A 57 -4.34 15.65 0.45
N ARG A 58 -5.27 15.36 -0.46
CA ARG A 58 -6.39 16.27 -0.80
C ARG A 58 -7.38 16.45 0.36
N GLN A 59 -7.63 15.39 1.13
CA GLN A 59 -8.52 15.46 2.29
C GLN A 59 -7.88 16.17 3.49
N GLN A 60 -6.56 16.10 3.66
CA GLN A 60 -5.84 16.86 4.68
C GLN A 60 -5.80 18.36 4.39
N GLU A 61 -5.72 18.78 3.13
CA GLU A 61 -5.67 20.21 2.75
C GLU A 61 -7.02 20.95 2.97
N GLY A 62 -8.12 20.21 3.12
CA GLY A 62 -9.45 20.75 3.41
C GLY A 62 -9.89 20.73 4.87
N ARG A 63 -9.03 20.30 5.81
CA ARG A 63 -9.37 20.07 7.22
C ARG A 63 -8.92 21.17 8.17
#